data_AF-A0A2V8Q605-F1
#
_entry.id   AF-A0A2V8Q605-F1
#
_cell.length_a   1.000
_cell.length_b   1.000
_cell.length_c   1.000
_cell.angle_alpha   90.00
_cell.angle_beta   90.00
_cell.angle_gamma   90.00
#
_symmetry.space_group_name_H-M   'P 1'
#
loop_
_entity.id
_entity.type
_entity.pdbx_description
1 polymer ?
#
loop_
_entity_poly.entity_id
_entity_poly.type
_entity_poly.pdbx_seq_one_letter_code
_entity_poly.pdbx_strand_id
1 'polypeptide(L)'
;MFRALWINKGADETQIEKASQDKLQFPRLSQMLAEIDQNYATDNFFQSLELAWRAMCSYTHSGSLQIARRFTNGEVKPNYSDAEILEALNATTTALILLTRMFFVSMGCHGDAVETQNMMLKYGAAQNRGDSLSD
;
A
#
# COMPACT_ATOMS: atom_id res chain seq x y z
N MET A 1 -3.98 3.22 3.52
CA MET A 1 -4.56 2.05 2.84
C MET A 1 -5.11 1.03 3.84
N PHE A 2 -4.29 0.28 4.57
CA PHE A 2 -4.74 -0.87 5.37
C PHE A 2 -5.81 -0.54 6.42
N ARG A 3 -5.68 0.59 7.13
CA ARG A 3 -6.71 1.05 8.09
C ARG A 3 -8.07 1.29 7.44
N ALA A 4 -8.12 1.82 6.22
CA ALA A 4 -9.37 2.07 5.51
C ALA A 4 -10.03 0.76 5.05
N LEU A 5 -9.23 -0.17 4.51
CA LEU A 5 -9.71 -1.50 4.12
C LEU A 5 -10.24 -2.30 5.32
N TRP A 6 -9.52 -2.20 6.44
CA TRP A 6 -9.91 -2.81 7.70
C TRP A 6 -11.19 -2.17 8.26
N ILE A 7 -11.32 -0.82 8.26
CA ILE A 7 -12.58 -0.16 8.65
C ILE A 7 -13.76 -0.61 7.78
N ASN A 8 -13.54 -0.82 6.49
CA ASN A 8 -14.63 -1.15 5.56
C ASN A 8 -15.23 -2.55 5.78
N LYS A 9 -14.42 -3.54 6.17
CA LYS A 9 -14.90 -4.94 6.30
C LYS A 9 -14.48 -5.70 7.56
N GLY A 10 -13.47 -5.23 8.28
CA GLY A 10 -12.97 -5.87 9.51
C GLY A 10 -13.45 -5.21 10.80
N ALA A 11 -13.84 -3.93 10.77
CA ALA A 11 -14.29 -3.21 11.95
C ALA A 11 -15.77 -3.45 12.26
N ASP A 12 -16.12 -3.56 13.54
CA ASP A 12 -17.50 -3.52 14.02
C ASP A 12 -18.04 -2.08 14.12
N GLU A 13 -19.36 -1.92 14.32
CA GLU A 13 -20.02 -0.60 14.41
C GLU A 13 -19.43 0.28 15.51
N THR A 14 -19.06 -0.29 16.66
CA THR A 14 -18.48 0.45 17.78
C THR A 14 -17.07 0.94 17.43
N GLN A 15 -16.29 0.14 16.71
CA GLN A 15 -14.96 0.51 16.22
C GLN A 15 -15.04 1.58 15.14
N ILE A 16 -16.03 1.51 14.24
CA ILE A 16 -16.30 2.54 13.22
C ILE A 16 -16.64 3.87 13.90
N GLU A 17 -17.50 3.86 14.91
CA GLU A 17 -17.87 5.08 15.65
C GLU A 17 -16.69 5.66 16.46
N LYS A 18 -15.86 4.81 17.07
CA LYS A 18 -14.61 5.27 17.69
C LYS A 18 -13.65 5.86 16.68
N ALA A 19 -13.58 5.30 15.46
CA ALA A 19 -12.72 5.79 14.40
C ALA A 19 -13.18 7.16 13.89
N SER A 20 -14.49 7.40 13.75
CA SER A 20 -15.03 8.70 13.32
C SER A 20 -14.77 9.82 14.34
N GLN A 21 -14.60 9.46 15.61
CA GLN A 21 -14.26 10.38 16.71
C GLN A 21 -12.75 10.47 16.99
N ASP A 22 -11.90 9.83 16.18
CA ASP A 22 -10.44 9.74 16.38
C ASP A 22 -10.03 9.13 17.75
N LYS A 23 -10.87 8.24 18.29
CA LYS A 23 -10.67 7.55 19.58
C LYS A 23 -10.29 6.07 19.43
N LEU A 24 -10.27 5.56 18.20
CA LEU A 24 -9.96 4.16 17.95
C LEU A 24 -8.45 3.91 18.05
N GLN A 25 -8.08 2.97 18.92
CA GLN A 25 -6.79 2.31 18.85
C GLN A 25 -6.88 1.18 17.82
N PHE A 26 -6.24 1.36 16.68
CA PHE A 26 -6.23 0.35 15.62
C PHE A 26 -5.52 -0.93 16.06
N PRO A 27 -5.95 -2.11 15.57
CA PRO A 27 -5.22 -3.35 15.78
C PRO A 27 -3.78 -3.26 15.26
N ARG A 28 -2.95 -4.23 15.65
CA ARG A 28 -1.59 -4.33 15.08
C ARG A 28 -1.70 -4.52 13.57
N LEU A 29 -0.74 -3.98 12.84
CA LEU A 29 -0.73 -4.09 11.38
C LEU A 29 -0.86 -5.55 10.92
N SER A 30 -0.07 -6.46 11.46
CA SER A 30 -0.12 -7.88 11.07
C SER A 30 -1.50 -8.50 11.27
N GLN A 31 -2.21 -8.11 12.33
CA GLN A 31 -3.59 -8.52 12.57
C GLN A 31 -4.53 -7.92 11.52
N MET A 32 -4.43 -6.61 11.25
CA MET A 32 -5.22 -5.97 10.19
C MET A 32 -4.98 -6.61 8.82
N LEU A 33 -3.73 -6.93 8.45
CA LEU A 33 -3.42 -7.54 7.16
C LEU A 33 -4.05 -8.94 7.03
N ALA A 34 -3.96 -9.77 8.08
CA ALA A 34 -4.61 -11.08 8.10
C ALA A 34 -6.14 -10.99 7.99
N GLU A 35 -6.75 -10.05 8.71
CA GLU A 35 -8.21 -9.82 8.65
C GLU A 35 -8.64 -9.27 7.29
N ILE A 36 -7.84 -8.42 6.65
CA ILE A 36 -8.12 -7.97 5.28
C ILE A 36 -8.05 -9.15 4.31
N ASP A 37 -7.02 -10.00 4.40
CA ASP A 37 -6.89 -11.18 3.53
C ASP A 37 -8.09 -12.13 3.66
N GLN A 38 -8.57 -12.34 4.89
CA GLN A 38 -9.76 -13.13 5.17
C GLN A 38 -11.03 -12.50 4.60
N ASN A 39 -11.25 -11.20 4.86
CA ASN A 39 -12.51 -10.52 4.52
C ASN A 39 -12.66 -10.19 3.02
N TYR A 40 -11.54 -10.11 2.30
CA TYR A 40 -11.52 -9.87 0.85
C TYR A 40 -11.14 -11.11 0.03
N ALA A 41 -10.86 -12.24 0.67
CA ALA A 41 -10.45 -13.50 0.04
C ALA A 41 -9.27 -13.32 -0.93
N THR A 42 -8.15 -12.79 -0.41
CA THR A 42 -6.97 -12.42 -1.22
C THR A 42 -5.74 -13.30 -1.01
N ASP A 43 -5.91 -14.53 -0.51
CA ASP A 43 -4.87 -15.57 -0.46
C ASP A 43 -3.50 -15.10 0.08
N ASN A 44 -3.51 -14.44 1.25
CA ASN A 44 -2.32 -13.91 1.95
C ASN A 44 -1.55 -12.80 1.21
N PHE A 45 -2.13 -12.21 0.15
CA PHE A 45 -1.53 -11.09 -0.57
C PHE A 45 -1.17 -9.93 0.36
N PHE A 46 -2.07 -9.49 1.24
CA PHE A 46 -1.81 -8.34 2.11
C PHE A 46 -0.77 -8.65 3.17
N GLN A 47 -0.77 -9.87 3.73
CA GLN A 47 0.29 -10.31 4.63
C GLN A 47 1.67 -10.30 3.97
N SER A 48 1.79 -10.65 2.68
CA SER A 48 3.08 -10.57 1.97
C SER A 48 3.67 -9.14 1.88
N LEU A 49 2.84 -8.11 2.10
CA LEU A 49 3.25 -6.70 2.07
C LEU A 49 3.79 -6.19 3.42
N GLU A 50 3.83 -7.02 4.47
CA GLU A 50 4.28 -6.61 5.81
C GLU A 50 5.71 -6.07 5.81
N LEU A 51 6.61 -6.73 5.07
CA LEU A 51 8.01 -6.30 4.94
C LEU A 51 8.13 -4.94 4.24
N ALA A 52 7.39 -4.77 3.14
CA ALA A 52 7.33 -3.51 2.40
C ALA A 52 6.77 -2.38 3.28
N TRP A 53 5.77 -2.66 4.12
CA TRP A 53 5.23 -1.70 5.06
C TRP A 53 6.27 -1.24 6.10
N ARG A 54 7.02 -2.16 6.71
CA ARG A 54 8.10 -1.77 7.65
C ARG A 54 9.13 -0.86 6.99
N ALA A 55 9.51 -1.16 5.75
CA ALA A 55 10.41 -0.31 4.97
C ALA A 55 9.80 1.08 4.72
N MET A 56 8.53 1.16 4.29
CA MET A 56 7.82 2.43 4.06
C MET A 56 7.68 3.27 5.34
N CYS A 57 7.36 2.65 6.49
CA CYS A 57 7.35 3.33 7.78
C CYS A 57 8.74 3.84 8.18
N SER A 58 9.80 3.11 7.83
CA SER A 58 11.18 3.56 8.07
C SER A 58 11.62 4.73 7.18
N TYR A 59 10.96 4.97 6.05
CA TYR A 59 11.21 6.15 5.22
C TYR A 59 10.51 7.40 5.77
N THR A 60 9.36 7.23 6.43
CA THR A 60 8.52 8.31 6.95
C THR A 60 8.87 8.71 8.39
N HIS A 61 9.23 7.76 9.25
CA HIS A 61 9.92 8.08 10.49
C HIS A 61 11.38 8.39 10.16
N SER A 62 11.88 9.52 10.62
CA SER A 62 13.26 9.99 10.47
C SER A 62 14.28 9.07 11.17
N GLY A 63 14.40 7.84 10.69
CA GLY A 63 15.33 6.82 11.16
C GLY A 63 16.67 6.88 10.44
N SER A 64 17.64 6.11 10.93
CA SER A 64 18.99 6.01 10.37
C SER A 64 19.03 5.72 8.87
N LEU A 65 18.04 5.02 8.32
CA LEU A 65 17.88 4.79 6.87
C LEU A 65 17.59 6.07 6.08
N GLN A 66 16.78 6.98 6.62
CA GLN A 66 16.53 8.30 6.01
C GLN A 66 17.82 9.15 6.03
N ILE A 67 18.58 9.09 7.12
CA ILE A 67 19.85 9.80 7.28
C ILE A 67 20.92 9.22 6.34
N ALA A 68 21.09 7.90 6.33
CA ALA A 68 22.06 7.21 5.48
C ALA A 68 21.80 7.40 3.99
N ARG A 69 20.53 7.43 3.55
CA ARG A 69 20.15 7.72 2.15
C ARG A 69 20.24 9.20 1.78
N ARG A 70 20.32 10.10 2.77
CA ARG A 70 20.49 11.54 2.55
C ARG A 70 21.94 11.99 2.63
N PHE A 71 22.88 11.16 3.08
CA PHE A 71 24.29 11.52 3.15
C PHE A 71 24.96 11.38 1.78
N THR A 72 25.24 12.52 1.12
CA THR A 72 26.18 12.58 -0.01
C THR A 72 27.18 13.68 0.24
N ASN A 73 28.48 13.36 0.28
CA ASN A 73 29.59 14.32 0.42
C ASN A 73 29.44 15.33 1.59
N GLY A 74 28.88 14.90 2.73
CA GLY A 74 28.76 15.75 3.93
C GLY A 74 27.53 16.65 3.98
N GLU A 75 26.64 16.60 2.98
CA GLU A 75 25.36 17.29 2.97
C GLU A 75 24.19 16.30 3.06
N VAL A 76 23.12 16.73 3.74
CA VAL A 76 21.85 15.99 3.83
C VAL A 76 20.95 16.42 2.68
N LYS A 77 21.00 15.69 1.56
CA LYS A 77 20.14 15.95 0.38
C LYS A 77 19.49 14.66 -0.14
N PRO A 78 18.29 14.72 -0.72
CA PRO A 78 17.71 13.57 -1.41
C PRO A 78 18.66 13.09 -2.52
N ASN A 79 19.05 11.82 -2.50
CA ASN A 79 19.90 11.19 -3.51
C ASN A 79 19.29 9.85 -3.96
N TYR A 80 18.03 9.90 -4.40
CA TYR A 80 17.36 8.74 -4.97
C TYR A 80 17.75 8.61 -6.43
N SER A 81 18.10 7.41 -6.84
CA SER A 81 18.24 7.08 -8.26
C SER A 81 16.89 7.17 -8.98
N ASP A 82 16.90 7.38 -10.29
CA ASP A 82 15.69 7.36 -11.11
C ASP A 82 14.92 6.02 -10.95
N ALA A 83 15.66 4.91 -10.75
CA ALA A 83 15.08 3.61 -10.47
C ALA A 83 14.29 3.58 -9.15
N GLU A 84 14.84 4.12 -8.06
CA GLU A 84 14.15 4.20 -6.76
C GLU A 84 12.91 5.13 -6.83
N ILE A 85 13.01 6.23 -7.59
CA ILE A 85 11.87 7.13 -7.82
C ILE A 85 10.77 6.39 -8.60
N LEU A 86 11.14 5.67 -9.66
CA LEU A 86 10.22 4.89 -10.49
C LEU A 86 9.55 3.77 -9.69
N GLU A 87 10.31 3.05 -8.86
CA GLU A 87 9.80 2.01 -7.96
C GLU A 87 8.75 2.59 -7.00
N ALA A 88 9.05 3.72 -6.35
CA ALA A 88 8.14 4.38 -5.43
C ALA A 88 6.85 4.86 -6.12
N LEU A 89 6.95 5.41 -7.34
CA LEU A 89 5.80 5.81 -8.14
C LEU A 89 4.94 4.62 -8.54
N ASN A 90 5.56 3.52 -9.00
CA ASN A 90 4.84 2.31 -9.39
C ASN A 90 4.14 1.65 -8.20
N ALA A 91 4.80 1.55 -7.05
CA ALA A 91 4.21 1.03 -5.82
C ALA A 91 3.01 1.87 -5.37
N THR A 92 3.14 3.20 -5.43
CA THR A 92 2.06 4.13 -5.05
C THR A 92 0.86 4.03 -6.00
N THR A 93 1.10 3.99 -7.31
CA THR A 93 0.06 3.82 -8.33
C THR A 93 -0.66 2.48 -8.16
N THR A 94 0.08 1.40 -7.91
CA THR A 94 -0.49 0.06 -7.67
C THR A 94 -1.38 0.06 -6.43
N ALA A 95 -0.93 0.67 -5.33
CA ALA A 95 -1.72 0.80 -4.11
C ALA A 95 -3.00 1.61 -4.32
N LEU A 96 -2.96 2.69 -5.11
CA LEU A 96 -4.14 3.49 -5.45
C LEU A 96 -5.15 2.68 -6.26
N ILE A 97 -4.70 1.98 -7.31
CA ILE A 97 -5.57 1.15 -8.16
C ILE A 97 -6.24 0.05 -7.33
N LEU A 98 -5.50 -0.61 -6.44
CA LEU A 98 -6.03 -1.63 -5.53
C LEU A 98 -7.11 -1.07 -4.61
N LEU A 99 -6.87 0.10 -3.99
CA LEU A 99 -7.84 0.78 -3.13
C LEU A 99 -9.12 1.12 -3.88
N THR A 100 -8.99 1.72 -5.06
CA THR A 100 -10.13 2.14 -5.87
C THR A 100 -10.95 0.92 -6.31
N ARG A 101 -10.30 -0.17 -6.70
CA ARG A 101 -11.00 -1.43 -7.02
C ARG A 101 -11.77 -1.97 -5.82
N MET A 102 -11.12 -2.08 -4.66
CA MET A 102 -11.74 -2.61 -3.44
C MET A 102 -12.95 -1.77 -3.03
N PHE A 103 -12.85 -0.45 -3.18
CA PHE A 103 -13.96 0.47 -2.98
C PHE A 103 -15.13 0.18 -3.94
N PHE A 104 -14.87 0.08 -5.24
CA PHE A 104 -15.94 -0.20 -6.22
C PHE A 104 -16.58 -1.57 -6.02
N VAL A 105 -15.80 -2.59 -5.67
CA VAL A 105 -16.33 -3.92 -5.29
C VAL A 105 -17.23 -3.81 -4.05
N SER A 106 -16.84 -3.02 -3.04
CA SER A 106 -17.63 -2.84 -1.82
C SER A 106 -18.96 -2.10 -2.08
N MET A 107 -18.98 -1.19 -3.05
CA MET A 107 -20.16 -0.39 -3.42
C MET A 107 -21.10 -1.10 -4.42
N GLY A 108 -20.74 -2.29 -4.90
CA GLY A 108 -21.50 -2.98 -5.97
C GLY A 108 -21.34 -2.34 -7.35
N CYS A 109 -20.36 -1.44 -7.53
CA CYS A 109 -20.05 -0.76 -8.80
C CYS A 109 -19.22 -1.67 -9.71
N HIS A 110 -19.84 -2.72 -10.25
CA HIS A 110 -19.15 -3.76 -11.00
C HIS A 110 -18.43 -3.25 -12.27
N GLY A 111 -18.96 -2.21 -12.94
CA GLY A 111 -18.32 -1.61 -14.13
C GLY A 111 -16.95 -1.00 -13.79
N ASP A 112 -16.91 -0.15 -12.77
CA ASP A 112 -15.68 0.52 -12.34
C ASP A 112 -14.67 -0.45 -11.70
N ALA A 113 -15.16 -1.52 -11.06
CA ALA A 113 -14.32 -2.61 -10.55
C ALA A 113 -13.59 -3.36 -11.68
N VAL A 114 -14.25 -3.56 -12.83
CA VAL A 114 -13.63 -4.18 -14.02
C VAL A 114 -12.61 -3.24 -14.65
N GLU A 115 -12.91 -1.95 -14.74
CA GLU A 115 -11.98 -0.97 -15.30
C GLU A 115 -10.69 -0.86 -14.46
N THR A 116 -10.83 -0.81 -13.13
CA THR A 116 -9.68 -0.81 -12.22
C THR A 116 -8.88 -2.12 -12.25
N GLN A 117 -9.53 -3.27 -12.47
CA GLN A 117 -8.83 -4.54 -12.74
C GLN A 117 -7.98 -4.47 -14.02
N ASN A 118 -8.51 -3.88 -15.09
CA ASN A 118 -7.78 -3.70 -16.34
C ASN A 118 -6.57 -2.77 -16.18
N MET A 119 -6.70 -1.71 -15.36
CA MET A 119 -5.56 -0.86 -15.01
C MET A 119 -4.50 -1.66 -14.25
N MET A 120 -4.90 -2.47 -13.27
CA MET A 120 -3.99 -3.30 -12.47
C MET A 120 -3.17 -4.25 -13.37
N LEU A 121 -3.79 -4.88 -14.37
CA LEU A 121 -3.09 -5.75 -15.34
C LEU A 121 -2.11 -4.96 -16.22
N LYS A 122 -2.48 -3.76 -16.67
CA LYS A 122 -1.60 -2.91 -17.50
C LYS A 122 -0.37 -2.45 -16.71
N TYR A 123 -0.54 -2.02 -15.47
CA TYR A 123 0.58 -1.56 -14.63
C TYR A 123 1.45 -2.72 -14.13
N GLY A 124 0.86 -3.87 -13.79
CA GLY A 124 1.62 -5.09 -13.45
C GLY A 124 2.42 -5.65 -14.64
N ALA A 125 1.86 -5.62 -15.85
CA ALA A 125 2.57 -6.05 -17.07
C ALA A 125 3.63 -5.03 -17.55
N ALA A 126 3.54 -3.76 -17.13
CA ALA A 126 4.56 -2.75 -17.40
C ALA A 126 5.77 -2.91 -16.48
N GLN A 127 5.57 -3.27 -15.21
CA GLN A 127 6.66 -3.59 -14.27
C GLN A 127 7.51 -4.78 -14.77
N ASN A 128 6.87 -5.86 -15.24
CA ASN A 128 7.58 -7.03 -15.77
C ASN A 128 8.39 -6.76 -17.06
N ARG A 129 8.10 -5.66 -17.79
CA ARG A 129 8.88 -5.26 -18.98
C ARG A 129 10.07 -4.37 -18.66
N GLY A 130 10.01 -3.60 -17.57
CA GLY A 130 11.14 -2.79 -17.10
C GLY A 130 12.32 -3.64 -16.61
N ASP A 131 12.02 -4.78 -15.98
CA ASP A 131 13.03 -5.73 -15.48
C ASP A 131 13.80 -6.43 -16.61
N SER A 132 13.21 -6.51 -17.82
CA SER A 132 13.84 -7.15 -18.99
C SER A 132 14.78 -6.27 -19.82
N LEU A 133 14.97 -5.01 -19.44
CA LEU A 133 15.85 -4.05 -20.14
C LEU A 133 17.07 -3.63 -19.30
N SER A 134 17.34 -4.34 -18.21
CA SER A 134 18.42 -4.03 -17.25
C SER A 134 19.46 -5.15 -17.13
N ASP A 135 19.75 -5.86 -18.24
CA ASP A 135 20.90 -6.78 -18.38
C ASP A 135 21.94 -6.20 -19.36
#